data_AF-A0A1S9B330-F1
#
_entry.id   AF-A0A1S9B330-F1
#
_cell.length_a   1.000
_cell.length_b   1.000
_cell.length_c   1.000
_cell.angle_alpha   90.00
_cell.angle_beta   90.00
_cell.angle_gamma   90.00
#
_symmetry.space_group_name_H-M   'P 1'
#
loop_
_entity.id
_entity.type
_entity.pdbx_description
1 polymer ?
#
loop_
_entity_poly.entity_id
_entity_poly.type
_entity_poly.pdbx_seq_one_letter_code
_entity_poly.pdbx_strand_id
1 'polypeptide(L)'
;MKKILRIVGLLVAGLVFLGACAATFVQVRGVPSYALPKVAAAHIEATPERLLKGEQIALSICADCHLDKQTGRLSGQPLREIPDQFGRFYSANITQDKRHGIGSWTDEQLVALLRTNIGPDGRLRVIMPNFGRLSDEDLASVITFLRSGSPLVQPHPAASRPQEPSFFGKVLANTVLGPKPMPTAAIAHPDTANEVELGRYLVLARYKCYDCHCKDGLKIDGENPERTEGYMAGGTEIMGENHQNLYTRNLTPDAETGIGDWTEAQFVQAMKYGASPHGPLRYPMPKYSRVPDPEARAIFAYLRTLPAIHNATPEDGPEGVAAVANR
;
A
#
# COMPACT_ATOMS: atom_id res chain seq x y z
N MET A 1 45.61 32.39 1.31
CA MET A 1 44.18 32.70 1.59
C MET A 1 43.35 32.96 0.33
N LYS A 2 43.66 33.97 -0.51
CA LYS A 2 42.84 34.30 -1.72
C LYS A 2 42.64 33.17 -2.75
N LYS A 3 43.67 32.32 -2.99
CA LYS A 3 43.56 31.18 -3.92
C LYS A 3 42.64 30.07 -3.38
N ILE A 4 42.71 29.78 -2.08
CA ILE A 4 41.87 28.78 -1.41
C ILE A 4 40.40 29.23 -1.44
N LEU A 5 40.12 30.50 -1.11
CA LEU A 5 38.77 31.09 -1.21
C LEU A 5 38.17 31.01 -2.62
N ARG A 6 38.99 31.21 -3.67
CA ARG A 6 38.54 31.05 -5.07
C ARG A 6 38.22 29.60 -5.42
N ILE A 7 39.05 28.66 -4.99
CA ILE A 7 38.83 27.22 -5.24
C ILE A 7 37.56 26.77 -4.51
N VAL A 8 37.41 27.12 -3.23
CA VAL A 8 36.19 26.84 -2.46
C VAL A 8 34.97 27.49 -3.12
N GLY A 9 35.06 28.75 -3.55
CA GLY A 9 33.98 29.43 -4.26
C GLY A 9 33.58 28.74 -5.57
N LEU A 10 34.55 28.27 -6.37
CA LEU A 10 34.30 27.52 -7.59
C LEU A 10 33.69 26.13 -7.32
N LEU A 11 34.13 25.44 -6.27
CA LEU A 11 33.54 24.16 -5.85
C LEU A 11 32.09 24.34 -5.39
N VAL A 12 31.81 25.36 -4.58
CA VAL A 12 30.45 25.69 -4.15
C VAL A 12 29.59 26.07 -5.35
N ALA A 13 30.07 26.93 -6.24
CA ALA A 13 29.34 27.30 -7.47
C ALA A 13 29.07 26.09 -8.37
N GLY A 14 30.04 25.19 -8.51
CA GLY A 14 29.88 23.94 -9.26
C GLY A 14 28.84 23.00 -8.64
N LEU A 15 28.84 22.84 -7.31
CA LEU A 15 27.83 22.04 -6.60
C LEU A 15 26.43 22.65 -6.73
N VAL A 16 26.31 23.97 -6.62
CA VAL A 16 25.04 24.67 -6.83
C VAL A 16 24.55 24.50 -8.27
N PHE A 17 25.44 24.62 -9.26
CA PHE A 17 25.10 24.40 -10.66
C PHE A 17 24.62 22.96 -10.92
N LEU A 18 25.35 21.96 -10.41
CA LEU A 18 24.95 20.55 -10.51
C LEU A 18 23.59 20.29 -9.83
N GLY A 19 23.39 20.86 -8.64
CA GLY A 19 22.11 20.79 -7.93
C GLY A 19 20.97 21.43 -8.73
N ALA A 20 21.21 22.59 -9.35
CA ALA A 20 20.23 23.24 -10.22
C ALA A 20 19.92 22.40 -11.47
N CYS A 21 20.94 21.84 -12.14
CA CYS A 21 20.74 20.93 -13.28
C CYS A 21 19.92 19.69 -12.89
N ALA A 22 20.21 19.08 -11.74
CA ALA A 22 19.46 17.94 -11.23
C ALA A 22 18.00 18.31 -10.92
N ALA A 23 17.78 19.45 -10.25
CA ALA A 23 16.43 19.94 -9.95
C ALA A 23 15.63 20.25 -11.24
N THR A 24 16.24 20.91 -12.22
CA THR A 24 15.61 21.15 -13.53
C THR A 24 15.30 19.84 -14.25
N PHE A 25 16.22 18.88 -14.23
CA PHE A 25 16.00 17.56 -14.83
C PHE A 25 14.78 16.86 -14.23
N VAL A 26 14.68 16.79 -12.89
CA VAL A 26 13.53 16.19 -12.19
C VAL A 26 12.24 16.93 -12.50
N GLN A 27 12.27 18.27 -12.50
CA GLN A 27 11.10 19.10 -12.74
C GLN A 27 10.52 18.90 -14.15
N VAL A 28 11.38 18.80 -15.16
CA VAL A 28 11.02 18.59 -16.57
C VAL A 28 10.62 17.14 -16.85
N ARG A 29 11.34 16.16 -16.28
CA ARG A 29 11.06 14.74 -16.48
C ARG A 29 9.72 14.30 -15.86
N GLY A 30 9.36 14.86 -14.71
CA GLY A 30 8.15 14.44 -13.98
C GLY A 30 8.26 13.03 -13.41
N VAL A 31 7.14 12.31 -13.34
CA VAL A 31 7.13 10.89 -12.91
C VAL A 31 7.73 10.04 -14.02
N PRO A 32 8.70 9.17 -13.73
CA PRO A 32 9.37 8.36 -14.74
C PRO A 32 8.42 7.37 -15.44
N SER A 33 8.71 7.13 -16.71
CA SER A 33 8.13 6.04 -17.48
C SER A 33 9.15 4.92 -17.65
N TYR A 34 8.64 3.69 -17.70
CA TYR A 34 9.41 2.46 -17.80
C TYR A 34 8.95 1.63 -19.00
N ALA A 35 9.80 0.72 -19.45
CA ALA A 35 9.41 -0.27 -20.44
C ALA A 35 8.31 -1.18 -19.87
N LEU A 36 7.33 -1.52 -20.70
CA LEU A 36 6.24 -2.40 -20.28
C LEU A 36 6.80 -3.80 -19.97
N PRO A 37 6.49 -4.36 -18.80
CA PRO A 37 6.83 -5.74 -18.50
C PRO A 37 6.17 -6.68 -19.51
N LYS A 38 6.94 -7.66 -20.00
CA LYS A 38 6.37 -8.73 -20.82
C LYS A 38 5.71 -9.74 -19.90
N VAL A 39 4.40 -9.86 -19.99
CA VAL A 39 3.62 -10.89 -19.30
C VAL A 39 3.17 -11.90 -20.35
N ALA A 40 3.34 -13.19 -20.06
CA ALA A 40 2.82 -14.23 -20.92
C ALA A 40 1.29 -14.16 -20.96
N ALA A 41 0.72 -14.19 -22.16
CA ALA A 41 -0.73 -14.26 -22.30
C ALA A 41 -1.21 -15.59 -21.70
N ALA A 42 -2.04 -15.49 -20.66
CA ALA A 42 -2.67 -16.62 -20.01
C ALA A 42 -4.17 -16.37 -19.98
N HIS A 43 -4.95 -17.34 -20.45
CA HIS A 43 -6.39 -17.26 -20.36
C HIS A 43 -6.81 -17.35 -18.89
N ILE A 44 -7.45 -16.29 -18.38
CA ILE A 44 -8.04 -16.29 -17.05
C ILE A 44 -9.47 -16.81 -17.19
N GLU A 45 -9.68 -18.06 -16.77
CA GLU A 45 -11.01 -18.64 -16.73
C GLU A 45 -11.87 -17.95 -15.67
N ALA A 46 -13.05 -17.47 -16.07
CA ALA A 46 -14.00 -16.83 -15.17
C ALA A 46 -14.88 -17.88 -14.49
N THR A 47 -14.61 -18.16 -13.21
CA THR A 47 -15.44 -19.05 -12.38
C THR A 47 -16.24 -18.26 -11.35
N PRO A 48 -17.38 -18.79 -10.84
CA PRO A 48 -18.13 -18.16 -9.75
C PRO A 48 -17.27 -17.94 -8.48
N GLU A 49 -16.37 -18.87 -8.18
CA GLU A 49 -15.47 -18.80 -7.02
C GLU A 49 -14.49 -17.63 -7.16
N ARG A 50 -13.88 -17.48 -8.34
CA ARG A 50 -12.99 -16.34 -8.66
C ARG A 50 -13.72 -15.02 -8.63
N LEU A 51 -14.94 -14.97 -9.13
CA LEU A 51 -15.76 -13.76 -9.08
C LEU A 51 -16.00 -13.31 -7.63
N LEU A 52 -16.45 -14.22 -6.77
CA LEU A 52 -16.70 -13.93 -5.36
C LEU A 52 -15.42 -13.52 -4.63
N LYS A 53 -14.33 -14.25 -4.83
CA LYS A 53 -13.02 -13.93 -4.22
C LYS A 53 -12.50 -12.59 -4.72
N GLY A 54 -12.60 -12.32 -6.01
CA GLY A 54 -12.18 -11.07 -6.64
C GLY A 54 -12.93 -9.86 -6.11
N GLU A 55 -14.26 -9.98 -5.97
CA GLU A 55 -15.09 -8.94 -5.38
C GLU A 55 -14.69 -8.66 -3.93
N GLN A 56 -14.47 -9.71 -3.13
CA GLN A 56 -14.00 -9.57 -1.75
C GLN A 56 -12.68 -8.81 -1.64
N ILE A 57 -11.68 -9.19 -2.45
CA ILE A 57 -10.37 -8.54 -2.46
C ILE A 57 -10.50 -7.09 -2.91
N ALA A 58 -11.20 -6.84 -4.03
CA ALA A 58 -11.38 -5.49 -4.57
C ALA A 58 -12.08 -4.57 -3.58
N LEU A 59 -13.11 -5.06 -2.89
CA LEU A 59 -13.85 -4.28 -1.91
C LEU A 59 -13.10 -4.06 -0.59
N SER A 60 -12.08 -4.86 -0.29
CA SER A 60 -11.29 -4.75 0.94
C SER A 60 -10.05 -3.87 0.79
N ILE A 61 -9.60 -3.60 -0.44
CA ILE A 61 -8.32 -2.91 -0.68
C ILE A 61 -8.44 -1.86 -1.80
N CYS A 62 -9.04 -2.22 -2.94
CA CYS A 62 -9.12 -1.31 -4.08
C CYS A 62 -10.18 -0.23 -3.86
N ALA A 63 -11.30 -0.58 -3.22
CA ALA A 63 -12.43 0.32 -3.01
C ALA A 63 -12.08 1.52 -2.12
N ASP A 64 -11.16 1.40 -1.17
CA ASP A 64 -10.77 2.52 -0.30
C ASP A 64 -10.26 3.72 -1.10
N CYS A 65 -9.48 3.45 -2.16
CA CYS A 65 -9.01 4.49 -3.06
C CYS A 65 -9.95 4.69 -4.25
N HIS A 66 -10.47 3.64 -4.88
CA HIS A 66 -11.15 3.74 -6.19
C HIS A 66 -12.67 3.93 -6.13
N LEU A 67 -13.33 3.61 -5.01
CA LEU A 67 -14.78 3.76 -4.90
C LEU A 67 -15.17 5.22 -4.72
N ASP A 68 -15.84 5.77 -5.72
CA ASP A 68 -16.52 7.05 -5.58
C ASP A 68 -17.89 6.81 -4.96
N LYS A 69 -18.06 7.29 -3.72
CA LYS A 69 -19.31 7.16 -2.97
C LYS A 69 -20.49 7.90 -3.62
N GLN A 70 -20.23 8.91 -4.46
CA GLN A 70 -21.28 9.65 -5.15
C GLN A 70 -21.85 8.87 -6.33
N THR A 71 -21.00 8.16 -7.05
CA THR A 71 -21.41 7.37 -8.23
C THR A 71 -21.75 5.93 -7.88
N GLY A 72 -21.26 5.42 -6.74
CA GLY A 72 -21.36 4.01 -6.39
C GLY A 72 -20.59 3.11 -7.37
N ARG A 73 -19.52 3.64 -7.98
CA ARG A 73 -18.66 2.97 -8.96
C ARG A 73 -17.20 3.09 -8.54
N LEU A 74 -16.37 2.18 -9.03
CA LEU A 74 -14.92 2.28 -8.90
C LEU A 74 -14.35 3.30 -9.90
N SER A 75 -14.91 4.51 -9.92
CA SER A 75 -14.59 5.58 -10.88
C SER A 75 -13.46 6.51 -10.43
N GLY A 76 -12.88 6.27 -9.26
CA GLY A 76 -11.81 7.07 -8.70
C GLY A 76 -12.29 8.33 -7.96
N GLN A 77 -11.44 8.87 -7.09
CA GLN A 77 -11.70 10.03 -6.25
C GLN A 77 -10.38 10.76 -5.90
N PRO A 78 -10.44 12.01 -5.41
CA PRO A 78 -9.27 12.71 -4.88
C PRO A 78 -8.71 12.00 -3.63
N LEU A 79 -7.39 11.85 -3.58
CA LEU A 79 -6.66 11.26 -2.46
C LEU A 79 -6.20 12.39 -1.53
N ARG A 80 -7.07 12.76 -0.59
CA ARG A 80 -6.90 13.93 0.29
C ARG A 80 -5.98 13.67 1.47
N GLU A 81 -5.72 12.40 1.73
CA GLU A 81 -4.81 11.90 2.76
C GLU A 81 -3.34 12.14 2.41
N ILE A 82 -3.02 12.43 1.14
CA ILE A 82 -1.65 12.74 0.73
C ILE A 82 -1.33 14.20 1.08
N PRO A 83 -0.28 14.46 1.86
CA PRO A 83 0.11 15.83 2.20
C PRO A 83 0.38 16.70 0.97
N ASP A 84 -0.12 17.94 0.99
CA ASP A 84 0.00 18.90 -0.12
C ASP A 84 1.46 19.14 -0.56
N GLN A 85 2.43 18.96 0.34
CA GLN A 85 3.86 19.06 0.03
C GLN A 85 4.31 18.06 -1.06
N PHE A 86 3.59 16.95 -1.27
CA PHE A 86 3.86 15.96 -2.31
C PHE A 86 3.07 16.20 -3.59
N GLY A 87 2.07 17.09 -3.56
CA GLY A 87 1.20 17.43 -4.68
C GLY A 87 -0.20 16.83 -4.56
N ARG A 88 -1.01 17.00 -5.62
CA ARG A 88 -2.41 16.56 -5.63
C ARG A 88 -2.55 15.27 -6.41
N PHE A 89 -3.16 14.28 -5.78
CA PHE A 89 -3.31 12.95 -6.37
C PHE A 89 -4.77 12.49 -6.41
N TYR A 90 -5.04 11.60 -7.35
CA TYR A 90 -6.36 11.04 -7.62
C TYR A 90 -6.23 9.54 -7.88
N SER A 91 -7.15 8.72 -7.38
CA SER A 91 -7.26 7.35 -7.86
C SER A 91 -7.85 7.33 -9.27
N ALA A 92 -7.53 6.27 -10.03
CA ALA A 92 -8.00 6.12 -11.40
C ALA A 92 -9.44 5.58 -11.46
N ASN A 93 -10.13 5.84 -12.56
CA ASN A 93 -11.32 5.10 -12.93
C ASN A 93 -10.90 3.69 -13.37
N ILE A 94 -11.34 2.66 -12.65
CA ILE A 94 -11.09 1.24 -12.95
C ILE A 94 -12.37 0.50 -13.38
N THR A 95 -13.38 1.24 -13.84
CA THR A 95 -14.55 0.65 -14.50
C THR A 95 -14.22 0.16 -15.91
N GLN A 96 -15.13 -0.60 -16.50
CA GLN A 96 -15.03 -1.12 -17.86
C GLN A 96 -15.27 -0.06 -18.95
N ASP A 97 -15.25 1.24 -18.62
CA ASP A 97 -15.28 2.30 -19.63
C ASP A 97 -14.04 2.20 -20.54
N LYS A 98 -14.26 2.22 -21.86
CA LYS A 98 -13.18 1.99 -22.85
C LYS A 98 -12.25 3.19 -23.02
N ARG A 99 -12.71 4.39 -22.66
CA ARG A 99 -11.99 5.66 -22.89
C ARG A 99 -11.33 6.18 -21.62
N HIS A 100 -12.03 6.11 -20.50
CA HIS A 100 -11.62 6.71 -19.23
C HIS A 100 -11.26 5.66 -18.16
N GLY A 101 -11.74 4.43 -18.34
CA GLY A 101 -11.50 3.30 -17.45
C GLY A 101 -10.50 2.28 -18.03
N ILE A 102 -10.60 1.04 -17.58
CA ILE A 102 -9.75 -0.09 -17.98
C ILE A 102 -10.40 -1.00 -19.05
N GLY A 103 -11.53 -0.59 -19.61
CA GLY A 103 -12.31 -1.42 -20.54
C GLY A 103 -11.58 -1.80 -21.83
N SER A 104 -10.55 -1.03 -22.21
CA SER A 104 -9.69 -1.30 -23.37
C SER A 104 -8.37 -1.99 -23.03
N TRP A 105 -8.08 -2.18 -21.73
CA TRP A 105 -6.83 -2.80 -21.30
C TRP A 105 -6.96 -4.32 -21.40
N THR A 106 -5.86 -5.01 -21.71
CA THR A 106 -5.81 -6.48 -21.68
C THR A 106 -5.56 -6.99 -20.26
N ASP A 107 -5.78 -8.28 -20.03
CA ASP A 107 -5.53 -8.88 -18.71
C ASP A 107 -4.04 -8.89 -18.38
N GLU A 108 -3.16 -9.06 -19.38
CA GLU A 108 -1.71 -8.96 -19.22
C GLU A 108 -1.27 -7.58 -18.74
N GLN A 109 -1.92 -6.52 -19.24
CA GLN A 109 -1.64 -5.15 -18.81
C GLN A 109 -2.10 -4.91 -17.37
N LEU A 110 -3.22 -5.50 -16.95
CA LEU A 110 -3.68 -5.44 -15.56
C LEU A 110 -2.74 -6.23 -14.63
N VAL A 111 -2.32 -7.43 -15.04
CA VAL A 111 -1.31 -8.23 -14.32
C VAL A 111 -0.02 -7.43 -14.17
N ALA A 112 0.52 -6.88 -15.26
CA ALA A 112 1.74 -6.08 -15.23
C ALA A 112 1.62 -4.89 -14.26
N LEU A 113 0.51 -4.16 -14.31
CA LEU A 113 0.25 -3.04 -13.41
C LEU A 113 0.22 -3.49 -11.94
N LEU A 114 -0.56 -4.52 -11.61
CA LEU A 114 -0.71 -4.97 -10.22
C LEU A 114 0.60 -5.54 -9.66
N ARG A 115 1.43 -6.17 -10.50
CA ARG A 115 2.74 -6.71 -10.11
C ARG A 115 3.81 -5.64 -9.92
N THR A 116 3.85 -4.64 -10.80
CA THR A 116 5.03 -3.75 -10.95
C THR A 116 4.73 -2.26 -10.72
N ASN A 117 3.45 -1.89 -10.61
CA ASN A 117 2.93 -0.52 -10.64
C ASN A 117 3.14 0.23 -11.98
N ILE A 118 3.53 -0.46 -13.07
CA ILE A 118 3.68 0.15 -14.39
C ILE A 118 2.37 0.01 -15.17
N GLY A 119 1.74 1.14 -15.53
CA GLY A 119 0.56 1.13 -16.40
C GLY A 119 0.90 0.87 -17.87
N PRO A 120 -0.09 0.58 -18.74
CA PRO A 120 0.13 0.36 -20.18
C PRO A 120 0.65 1.59 -20.93
N ASP A 121 0.55 2.77 -20.32
CA ASP A 121 1.19 4.02 -20.77
C ASP A 121 2.68 4.13 -20.37
N GLY A 122 3.23 3.09 -19.75
CA GLY A 122 4.59 3.03 -19.22
C GLY A 122 4.79 3.82 -17.93
N ARG A 123 3.80 4.58 -17.45
CA ARG A 123 3.96 5.46 -16.29
C ARG A 123 3.83 4.66 -14.99
N LEU A 124 4.71 4.96 -14.03
CA LEU A 124 4.62 4.41 -12.68
C LEU A 124 3.43 4.98 -11.90
N ARG A 125 2.61 4.11 -11.32
CA ARG A 125 1.52 4.46 -10.40
C ARG A 125 2.06 4.59 -8.98
N VAL A 126 2.74 5.70 -8.69
CA VAL A 126 3.53 5.92 -7.46
C VAL A 126 2.72 5.83 -6.16
N ILE A 127 1.42 6.11 -6.19
CA ILE A 127 0.53 6.06 -5.03
C ILE A 127 -0.15 4.69 -4.89
N MET A 128 -0.32 3.97 -6.00
CA MET A 128 -1.03 2.70 -5.97
C MET A 128 -0.19 1.67 -5.20
N PRO A 129 -0.76 0.97 -4.20
CA PRO A 129 -0.04 -0.09 -3.52
C PRO A 129 0.49 -1.13 -4.50
N ASN A 130 1.64 -1.72 -4.16
CA ASN A 130 2.20 -2.81 -4.95
C ASN A 130 1.59 -4.15 -4.52
N PHE A 131 1.07 -4.92 -5.48
CA PHE A 131 0.52 -6.27 -5.28
C PHE A 131 1.42 -7.36 -5.89
N GLY A 132 2.72 -7.10 -5.96
CA GLY A 132 3.73 -8.01 -6.53
C GLY A 132 3.83 -9.37 -5.84
N ARG A 133 3.35 -9.49 -4.59
CA ARG A 133 3.35 -10.73 -3.79
C ARG A 133 2.02 -11.48 -3.81
N LEU A 134 0.98 -10.94 -4.43
CA LEU A 134 -0.33 -11.59 -4.51
C LEU A 134 -0.18 -12.95 -5.23
N SER A 135 -0.90 -13.98 -4.81
CA SER A 135 -0.89 -15.25 -5.54
C SER A 135 -1.49 -15.05 -6.93
N ASP A 136 -1.09 -15.89 -7.89
CA ASP A 136 -1.64 -15.83 -9.24
C ASP A 136 -3.16 -16.10 -9.25
N GLU A 137 -3.65 -16.93 -8.33
CA GLU A 137 -5.09 -17.21 -8.19
C GLU A 137 -5.89 -16.01 -7.68
N ASP A 138 -5.38 -15.29 -6.68
CA ASP A 138 -6.02 -14.05 -6.22
C ASP A 138 -5.97 -12.95 -7.27
N LEU A 139 -4.85 -12.86 -8.01
CA LEU A 139 -4.70 -11.90 -9.10
C LEU A 139 -5.69 -12.19 -10.23
N ALA A 140 -5.82 -13.47 -10.61
CA ALA A 140 -6.82 -13.94 -11.55
C ALA A 140 -8.24 -13.61 -11.07
N SER A 141 -8.53 -13.85 -9.79
CA SER A 141 -9.82 -13.53 -9.16
C SER A 141 -10.16 -12.04 -9.26
N VAL A 142 -9.22 -11.15 -8.91
CA VAL A 142 -9.39 -9.70 -9.04
C VAL A 142 -9.70 -9.31 -10.49
N ILE A 143 -8.97 -9.86 -11.46
CA ILE A 143 -9.22 -9.59 -12.88
C ILE A 143 -10.60 -10.11 -13.31
N THR A 144 -10.98 -11.33 -12.91
CA THR A 144 -12.34 -11.87 -13.14
C THR A 144 -13.42 -10.91 -12.62
N PHE A 145 -13.25 -10.35 -11.41
CA PHE A 145 -14.17 -9.36 -10.88
C PHE A 145 -14.19 -8.06 -11.69
N LEU A 146 -13.04 -7.53 -12.08
CA LEU A 146 -12.94 -6.32 -12.90
C LEU A 146 -13.62 -6.47 -14.28
N ARG A 147 -13.68 -7.70 -14.80
CA ARG A 147 -14.38 -8.06 -16.05
C ARG A 147 -15.84 -8.48 -15.87
N SER A 148 -16.34 -8.51 -14.63
CA SER A 148 -17.65 -9.07 -14.32
C SER A 148 -18.83 -8.15 -14.67
N GLY A 149 -20.05 -8.67 -14.49
CA GLY A 149 -21.29 -7.90 -14.54
C GLY A 149 -21.57 -7.05 -13.29
N SER A 150 -20.67 -7.01 -12.29
CA SER A 150 -20.93 -6.29 -11.04
C SER A 150 -21.19 -4.79 -11.32
N PRO A 151 -22.21 -4.17 -10.70
CA PRO A 151 -22.49 -2.75 -10.86
C PRO A 151 -21.28 -1.87 -10.59
N LEU A 152 -20.40 -2.25 -9.66
CA LEU A 152 -19.23 -1.46 -9.23
C LEU A 152 -18.24 -1.18 -10.36
N VAL A 153 -18.13 -2.10 -11.32
CA VAL A 153 -17.16 -2.04 -12.42
C VAL A 153 -17.81 -1.71 -13.76
N GLN A 154 -19.14 -1.54 -13.81
CA GLN A 154 -19.81 -1.14 -15.05
C GLN A 154 -19.30 0.21 -15.55
N PRO A 155 -19.24 0.43 -16.89
CA PRO A 155 -18.69 1.63 -17.48
C PRO A 155 -19.23 2.91 -16.86
N HIS A 156 -18.33 3.82 -16.50
CA HIS A 156 -18.69 5.15 -16.00
C HIS A 156 -17.84 6.23 -16.71
N PRO A 157 -18.43 7.34 -17.18
CA PRO A 157 -17.74 8.31 -18.04
C PRO A 157 -16.79 9.26 -17.29
N ALA A 158 -16.62 9.10 -15.98
CA ALA A 158 -15.72 9.94 -15.19
C ALA A 158 -14.27 9.78 -15.68
N ALA A 159 -13.64 10.88 -16.08
CA ALA A 159 -12.25 10.87 -16.50
C ALA A 159 -11.32 10.65 -15.30
N SER A 160 -10.35 9.75 -15.45
CA SER A 160 -9.19 9.68 -14.55
C SER A 160 -8.45 11.02 -14.60
N ARG A 161 -8.34 11.70 -13.46
CA ARG A 161 -7.65 13.00 -13.40
C ARG A 161 -6.14 12.79 -13.45
N PRO A 162 -5.39 13.66 -14.16
CA PRO A 162 -3.94 13.65 -14.11
C PRO A 162 -3.43 13.85 -12.68
N GLN A 163 -2.34 13.17 -12.33
CA GLN A 163 -1.62 13.44 -11.09
C GLN A 163 -0.84 14.76 -11.22
N GLU A 164 -0.83 15.56 -10.15
CA GLU A 164 -0.11 16.83 -10.08
C GLU A 164 0.96 16.77 -8.97
N PRO A 165 2.04 15.96 -9.15
CA PRO A 165 3.08 15.84 -8.13
C PRO A 165 3.86 17.15 -8.00
N SER A 166 4.14 17.52 -6.75
CA SER A 166 5.04 18.63 -6.43
C SER A 166 6.47 18.33 -6.85
N PHE A 167 7.38 19.30 -6.68
CA PHE A 167 8.82 19.04 -6.85
C PHE A 167 9.30 17.89 -5.95
N PHE A 168 8.92 17.87 -4.67
CA PHE A 168 9.28 16.80 -3.75
C PHE A 168 8.69 15.45 -4.16
N GLY A 169 7.42 15.43 -4.59
CA GLY A 169 6.79 14.21 -5.12
C GLY A 169 7.54 13.65 -6.34
N LYS A 170 8.01 14.51 -7.24
CA LYS A 170 8.84 14.11 -8.40
C LYS A 170 10.21 13.60 -7.98
N VAL A 171 10.85 14.23 -6.98
CA VAL A 171 12.14 13.75 -6.45
C VAL A 171 11.99 12.33 -5.92
N LEU A 172 10.98 12.07 -5.07
CA LEU A 172 10.71 10.73 -4.55
C LEU A 172 10.46 9.72 -5.68
N ALA A 173 9.64 10.09 -6.67
CA ALA A 173 9.34 9.26 -7.84
C ALA A 173 10.55 8.91 -8.72
N ASN A 174 11.66 9.67 -8.64
CA ASN A 174 12.87 9.42 -9.43
C ASN A 174 14.03 8.84 -8.61
N THR A 175 13.87 8.66 -7.29
CA THR A 175 14.99 8.26 -6.40
C THR A 175 14.64 7.06 -5.52
N VAL A 176 13.49 7.12 -4.84
CA VAL A 176 13.08 6.12 -3.84
C VAL A 176 11.98 5.22 -4.39
N LEU A 177 10.99 5.82 -5.07
CA LEU A 177 9.83 5.10 -5.58
C LEU A 177 10.15 4.57 -6.98
N GLY A 178 10.30 3.26 -7.09
CA GLY A 178 10.56 2.57 -8.34
C GLY A 178 9.62 1.39 -8.55
N PRO A 179 9.45 0.92 -9.80
CA PRO A 179 8.68 -0.28 -10.06
C PRO A 179 9.33 -1.49 -9.39
N LYS A 180 8.51 -2.42 -8.95
CA LYS A 180 9.00 -3.74 -8.50
C LYS A 180 9.26 -4.64 -9.70
N PRO A 181 10.29 -5.51 -9.66
CA PRO A 181 10.53 -6.45 -10.73
C PRO A 181 9.35 -7.42 -10.86
N MET A 182 9.12 -7.92 -12.07
CA MET A 182 8.18 -9.01 -12.28
C MET A 182 8.67 -10.27 -11.54
N PRO A 183 7.77 -11.04 -10.92
CA PRO A 183 8.11 -12.38 -10.43
C PRO A 183 8.67 -13.24 -11.56
N THR A 184 9.71 -14.01 -11.28
CA THR A 184 10.34 -14.94 -12.23
C THR A 184 9.62 -16.29 -12.31
N ALA A 185 8.72 -16.56 -11.37
CA ALA A 185 7.92 -17.78 -11.29
C ALA A 185 6.50 -17.46 -10.81
N ALA A 186 5.59 -18.43 -11.02
CA ALA A 186 4.24 -18.37 -10.53
C ALA A 186 4.20 -18.27 -9.00
N ILE A 187 3.29 -17.45 -8.46
CA ILE A 187 3.10 -17.31 -7.01
C ILE A 187 1.91 -18.17 -6.60
N ALA A 188 2.20 -19.29 -5.94
CA ALA A 188 1.16 -20.19 -5.44
C ALA A 188 0.33 -19.51 -4.33
N HIS A 189 -0.97 -19.82 -4.30
CA HIS A 189 -1.80 -19.50 -3.15
C HIS A 189 -1.45 -20.48 -2.01
N PRO A 190 -1.30 -20.01 -0.76
CA PRO A 190 -1.04 -20.91 0.37
C PRO A 190 -2.19 -21.90 0.59
N ASP A 191 -1.89 -23.02 1.25
CA ASP A 191 -2.93 -23.95 1.70
C ASP A 191 -3.84 -23.26 2.72
N THR A 192 -5.14 -23.24 2.45
CA THR A 192 -6.13 -22.61 3.34
C THR A 192 -6.36 -23.42 4.61
N ALA A 193 -5.95 -24.69 4.67
CA ALA A 193 -5.95 -25.48 5.88
C ALA A 193 -4.81 -25.10 6.84
N ASN A 194 -3.74 -24.45 6.35
CA ASN A 194 -2.65 -23.95 7.17
C ASN A 194 -2.87 -22.46 7.51
N GLU A 195 -3.53 -22.20 8.64
CA GLU A 195 -3.90 -20.85 9.06
C GLU A 195 -2.68 -19.92 9.22
N VAL A 196 -1.53 -20.43 9.65
CA VAL A 196 -0.32 -19.60 9.82
C VAL A 196 0.27 -19.20 8.46
N GLU A 197 0.35 -20.12 7.50
CA GLU A 197 0.84 -19.80 6.15
C GLU A 197 -0.13 -18.89 5.40
N LEU A 198 -1.43 -19.14 5.51
CA LEU A 198 -2.46 -18.26 4.98
C LEU A 198 -2.37 -16.87 5.62
N GLY A 199 -2.24 -16.79 6.94
CA GLY A 199 -2.09 -15.54 7.67
C GLY A 199 -0.87 -14.74 7.24
N ARG A 200 0.27 -15.42 7.12
CA ARG A 200 1.52 -14.83 6.62
C ARG A 200 1.34 -14.23 5.22
N TYR A 201 0.71 -14.99 4.33
CA TYR A 201 0.38 -14.51 2.99
C TYR A 201 -0.52 -13.27 3.02
N LEU A 202 -1.60 -13.31 3.79
CA LEU A 202 -2.55 -12.19 3.89
C LEU A 202 -1.87 -10.92 4.43
N VAL A 203 -1.01 -11.05 5.45
CA VAL A 203 -0.27 -9.94 6.03
C VAL A 203 0.77 -9.35 5.07
N LEU A 204 1.48 -10.19 4.30
CA LEU A 204 2.58 -9.74 3.45
C LEU A 204 2.16 -9.34 2.03
N ALA A 205 1.16 -10.01 1.48
CA ALA A 205 0.78 -9.86 0.07
C ALA A 205 -0.50 -9.05 -0.13
N ARG A 206 -1.51 -9.31 0.71
CA ARG A 206 -2.86 -8.79 0.50
C ARG A 206 -3.10 -7.49 1.26
N TYR A 207 -2.92 -7.49 2.58
CA TYR A 207 -3.21 -6.33 3.44
C TYR A 207 -2.00 -5.49 3.82
N LYS A 208 -0.79 -6.04 3.65
CA LYS A 208 0.48 -5.33 3.81
C LYS A 208 0.58 -4.58 5.15
N CYS A 209 0.19 -5.23 6.24
CA CYS A 209 0.16 -4.59 7.57
C CYS A 209 1.50 -3.97 7.96
N TYR A 210 2.60 -4.53 7.43
CA TYR A 210 3.97 -4.07 7.66
C TYR A 210 4.24 -2.67 7.10
N ASP A 211 3.50 -2.20 6.08
CA ASP A 211 3.67 -0.86 5.49
C ASP A 211 3.49 0.24 6.55
N CYS A 212 2.70 -0.03 7.60
CA CYS A 212 2.48 0.88 8.71
C CYS A 212 3.03 0.34 10.04
N HIS A 213 2.83 -0.94 10.35
CA HIS A 213 3.07 -1.47 11.69
C HIS A 213 4.52 -1.87 11.98
N CYS A 214 5.50 -1.53 11.14
CA CYS A 214 6.91 -1.65 11.52
C CYS A 214 7.32 -0.51 12.47
N LYS A 215 8.42 -0.72 13.20
CA LYS A 215 8.96 0.26 14.16
C LYS A 215 9.34 1.60 13.55
N ASP A 216 9.86 1.56 12.33
CA ASP A 216 10.27 2.74 11.57
C ASP A 216 9.87 2.54 10.11
N GLY A 217 8.79 3.20 9.70
CA GLY A 217 8.23 3.10 8.35
C GLY A 217 9.21 3.54 7.25
N LEU A 218 10.21 4.36 7.58
CA LEU A 218 11.23 4.80 6.61
C LEU A 218 12.32 3.73 6.37
N LYS A 219 12.39 2.70 7.22
CA LYS A 219 13.39 1.63 7.16
C LYS A 219 12.82 0.27 6.77
N ILE A 220 11.59 0.24 6.25
CA ILE A 220 10.96 -1.00 5.77
C ILE A 220 11.77 -1.58 4.61
N ASP A 221 12.22 -2.83 4.77
CA ASP A 221 12.74 -3.61 3.66
C ASP A 221 11.56 -4.12 2.82
N GLY A 222 11.21 -3.39 1.77
CA GLY A 222 10.11 -3.78 0.88
C GLY A 222 10.35 -5.12 0.13
N GLU A 223 11.60 -5.58 0.01
CA GLU A 223 11.95 -6.88 -0.59
C GLU A 223 11.87 -8.03 0.40
N ASN A 224 12.19 -7.78 1.66
CA ASN A 224 12.06 -8.76 2.74
C ASN A 224 11.42 -8.13 3.99
N PRO A 225 10.09 -7.85 3.97
CA PRO A 225 9.45 -7.12 5.06
C PRO A 225 9.69 -7.73 6.44
N GLU A 226 9.66 -9.07 6.53
CA GLU A 226 9.91 -9.83 7.77
C GLU A 226 11.32 -9.65 8.36
N ARG A 227 12.28 -9.14 7.57
CA ARG A 227 13.64 -8.80 8.03
C ARG A 227 13.77 -7.36 8.52
N THR A 228 12.71 -6.56 8.39
CA THR A 228 12.69 -5.19 8.89
C THR A 228 12.89 -5.18 10.39
N GLU A 229 13.79 -4.33 10.89
CA GLU A 229 13.98 -4.17 12.33
C GLU A 229 12.66 -3.70 12.98
N GLY A 230 12.21 -4.42 14.01
CA GLY A 230 10.92 -4.14 14.63
C GLY A 230 9.74 -4.39 13.69
N TYR A 231 9.83 -5.41 12.84
CA TYR A 231 8.71 -5.91 12.05
C TYR A 231 7.47 -6.14 12.93
N MET A 232 6.36 -5.50 12.57
CA MET A 232 5.09 -5.49 13.32
C MET A 232 5.14 -4.87 14.73
N ALA A 233 6.25 -4.25 15.15
CA ALA A 233 6.41 -3.70 16.50
C ALA A 233 5.73 -2.34 16.73
N GLY A 234 5.12 -1.74 15.71
CA GLY A 234 4.50 -0.40 15.80
C GLY A 234 5.50 0.73 16.08
N GLY A 235 5.07 1.98 16.02
CA GLY A 235 5.92 3.16 16.24
C GLY A 235 6.19 4.02 15.00
N THR A 236 5.61 3.68 13.85
CA THR A 236 5.67 4.56 12.68
C THR A 236 4.74 5.75 12.88
N GLU A 237 5.28 6.96 12.73
CA GLU A 237 4.49 8.19 12.73
C GLU A 237 3.64 8.27 11.46
N ILE A 238 2.33 8.42 11.64
CA ILE A 238 1.33 8.54 10.59
C ILE A 238 0.45 9.77 10.85
N MET A 239 -0.07 10.33 9.77
CA MET A 239 -0.96 11.48 9.85
C MET A 239 -2.39 11.02 10.12
N GLY A 240 -2.90 11.37 11.29
CA GLY A 240 -4.28 11.16 11.70
C GLY A 240 -5.25 12.23 11.18
N GLU A 241 -6.49 12.17 11.65
CA GLU A 241 -7.48 13.20 11.36
C GLU A 241 -6.99 14.59 11.79
N ASN A 242 -7.31 15.62 11.01
CA ASN A 242 -6.91 17.00 11.27
C ASN A 242 -5.39 17.21 11.39
N HIS A 243 -4.57 16.41 10.70
CA HIS A 243 -3.11 16.48 10.73
C HIS A 243 -2.49 16.20 12.11
N GLN A 244 -3.14 15.38 12.93
CA GLN A 244 -2.57 14.92 14.19
C GLN A 244 -1.43 13.92 13.92
N ASN A 245 -0.33 14.03 14.64
CA ASN A 245 0.74 13.02 14.58
C ASN A 245 0.31 11.85 15.46
N LEU A 246 0.18 10.68 14.86
CA LEU A 246 -0.16 9.42 15.53
C LEU A 246 0.94 8.39 15.31
N TYR A 247 1.05 7.42 16.19
CA TYR A 247 1.96 6.29 16.04
C TYR A 247 1.18 4.97 15.88
N THR A 248 1.64 4.13 14.96
CA THR A 248 1.03 2.82 14.73
C THR A 248 1.25 1.91 15.93
N ARG A 249 0.22 1.18 16.38
CA ARG A 249 0.37 0.24 17.49
C ARG A 249 1.19 -1.00 17.14
N ASN A 250 1.75 -1.62 18.17
CA ASN A 250 2.47 -2.89 18.10
C ASN A 250 1.49 -4.05 17.89
N LEU A 251 1.76 -4.90 16.90
CA LEU A 251 0.97 -6.09 16.56
C LEU A 251 1.69 -7.40 16.89
N THR A 252 2.86 -7.34 17.53
CA THR A 252 3.56 -8.54 18.02
C THR A 252 2.82 -9.14 19.23
N PRO A 253 3.08 -10.40 19.62
CA PRO A 253 2.40 -11.02 20.77
C PRO A 253 2.93 -10.54 22.13
N ASP A 254 3.58 -9.37 22.20
CA ASP A 254 3.95 -8.71 23.44
C ASP A 254 2.70 -8.39 24.28
N ALA A 255 2.72 -8.76 25.56
CA ALA A 255 1.54 -8.67 26.44
C ALA A 255 1.25 -7.28 26.99
N GLU A 256 2.25 -6.38 26.97
CA GLU A 256 2.13 -5.05 27.57
C GLU A 256 1.87 -3.98 26.51
N THR A 257 2.54 -4.09 25.37
CA THR A 257 2.51 -3.07 24.31
C THR A 257 1.87 -3.58 23.02
N GLY A 258 1.80 -4.90 22.83
CA GLY A 258 1.31 -5.55 21.62
C GLY A 258 -0.13 -6.08 21.72
N ILE A 259 -0.40 -7.14 20.96
CA ILE A 259 -1.68 -7.88 20.99
C ILE A 259 -1.55 -9.19 21.79
N GLY A 260 -0.61 -9.23 22.73
CA GLY A 260 -0.26 -10.39 23.54
C GLY A 260 -1.42 -10.93 24.38
N ASP A 261 -2.24 -10.03 24.90
CA ASP A 261 -3.40 -10.25 25.77
C ASP A 261 -4.74 -10.31 25.01
N TRP A 262 -4.74 -10.04 23.70
CA TRP A 262 -5.95 -10.09 22.88
C TRP A 262 -6.36 -11.53 22.60
N THR A 263 -7.67 -11.79 22.69
CA THR A 263 -8.28 -12.99 22.12
C THR A 263 -8.45 -12.86 20.61
N GLU A 264 -8.52 -13.99 19.91
CA GLU A 264 -8.80 -14.01 18.47
C GLU A 264 -10.08 -13.25 18.11
N ALA A 265 -11.15 -13.44 18.88
CA ALA A 265 -12.42 -12.75 18.65
C ALA A 265 -12.29 -11.23 18.78
N GLN A 266 -11.50 -10.74 19.75
CA GLN A 266 -11.23 -9.31 19.89
C GLN A 266 -10.41 -8.78 18.72
N PHE A 267 -9.41 -9.53 18.24
CA PHE A 267 -8.65 -9.15 17.05
C PHE A 267 -9.55 -9.06 15.80
N VAL A 268 -10.39 -10.07 15.57
CA VAL A 268 -11.33 -10.08 14.43
C VAL A 268 -12.29 -8.89 14.51
N GLN A 269 -12.82 -8.57 15.70
CA GLN A 269 -13.68 -7.40 15.91
C GLN A 269 -12.94 -6.08 15.64
N ALA A 270 -11.70 -5.96 16.11
CA ALA A 270 -10.86 -4.79 15.87
C ALA A 270 -10.60 -4.60 14.38
N MET A 271 -10.13 -5.64 13.68
CA MET A 271 -9.77 -5.57 12.27
C MET A 271 -10.99 -5.27 11.38
N LYS A 272 -12.12 -5.93 11.62
CA LYS A 272 -13.29 -5.83 10.74
C LYS A 272 -14.13 -4.57 11.00
N TYR A 273 -14.27 -4.18 12.26
CA TYR A 273 -15.24 -3.16 12.67
C TYR A 273 -14.59 -1.95 13.36
N GLY A 274 -13.29 -2.03 13.67
CA GLY A 274 -12.57 -1.00 14.38
C GLY A 274 -12.84 -1.00 15.88
N ALA A 275 -13.34 -2.09 16.46
CA ALA A 275 -13.65 -2.21 17.89
C ALA A 275 -12.57 -3.03 18.61
N SER A 276 -11.58 -2.35 19.21
CA SER A 276 -10.53 -3.01 19.99
C SER A 276 -10.85 -3.03 21.49
N PRO A 277 -10.18 -3.89 22.28
CA PRO A 277 -10.32 -3.90 23.75
C PRO A 277 -10.02 -2.55 24.42
N HIS A 278 -9.16 -1.74 23.80
CA HIS A 278 -8.70 -0.45 24.35
C HIS A 278 -9.38 0.75 23.66
N GLY A 279 -10.56 0.54 23.07
CA GLY A 279 -11.33 1.56 22.38
C GLY A 279 -11.31 1.44 20.85
N PRO A 280 -11.93 2.38 20.13
CA PRO A 280 -12.03 2.31 18.68
C PRO A 280 -10.67 2.52 18.00
N LEU A 281 -10.45 1.82 16.88
CA LEU A 281 -9.33 2.13 15.99
C LEU A 281 -9.50 3.54 15.41
N ARG A 282 -8.38 4.24 15.27
CA ARG A 282 -8.33 5.62 14.77
C ARG A 282 -7.93 5.63 13.30
N TYR A 283 -8.43 6.63 12.56
CA TYR A 283 -7.91 6.94 11.24
C TYR A 283 -6.39 7.17 11.30
N PRO A 284 -5.60 6.71 10.31
CA PRO A 284 -6.00 6.14 9.01
C PRO A 284 -6.19 4.62 8.97
N MET A 285 -6.27 3.90 10.09
CA MET A 285 -6.41 2.44 10.05
C MET A 285 -7.74 2.02 9.37
N PRO A 286 -7.70 1.30 8.24
CA PRO A 286 -8.90 0.89 7.52
C PRO A 286 -9.68 -0.19 8.26
N LYS A 287 -10.97 -0.30 7.93
CA LYS A 287 -11.87 -1.34 8.46
C LYS A 287 -12.08 -2.41 7.41
N TYR A 288 -11.66 -3.63 7.70
CA TYR A 288 -11.72 -4.75 6.77
C TYR A 288 -13.03 -5.54 6.90
N SER A 289 -14.17 -4.84 6.90
CA SER A 289 -15.48 -5.41 7.22
C SER A 289 -15.93 -6.55 6.29
N ARG A 290 -15.36 -6.62 5.09
CA ARG A 290 -15.65 -7.65 4.07
C ARG A 290 -14.68 -8.82 4.06
N VAL A 291 -13.67 -8.80 4.92
CA VAL A 291 -12.74 -9.93 5.06
C VAL A 291 -13.47 -11.10 5.74
N PRO A 292 -13.43 -12.31 5.17
CA PRO A 292 -13.99 -13.50 5.80
C PRO A 292 -13.36 -13.78 7.17
N ASP A 293 -14.16 -14.25 8.13
CA ASP A 293 -13.65 -14.57 9.47
C ASP A 293 -12.47 -15.55 9.46
N PRO A 294 -12.46 -16.64 8.65
CA PRO A 294 -11.30 -17.51 8.57
C PRO A 294 -10.00 -16.81 8.15
N GLU A 295 -10.08 -15.82 7.25
CA GLU A 295 -8.90 -15.03 6.83
C GLU A 295 -8.43 -14.09 7.95
N ALA A 296 -9.37 -13.46 8.68
CA ALA A 296 -9.04 -12.61 9.82
C ALA A 296 -8.40 -13.42 10.98
N ARG A 297 -8.89 -14.64 11.24
CA ARG A 297 -8.29 -15.57 12.20
C ARG A 297 -6.91 -16.03 11.77
N ALA A 298 -6.73 -16.37 10.49
CA ALA A 298 -5.43 -16.75 9.94
C ALA A 298 -4.38 -15.63 10.15
N ILE A 299 -4.76 -14.38 9.89
CA ILE A 299 -3.89 -13.22 10.17
C ILE A 299 -3.48 -13.18 11.64
N PHE A 300 -4.43 -13.34 12.57
CA PHE A 300 -4.13 -13.40 14.00
C PHE A 300 -3.18 -14.56 14.33
N ALA A 301 -3.47 -15.76 13.84
CA ALA A 301 -2.65 -16.96 14.05
C ALA A 301 -1.20 -16.73 13.61
N TYR A 302 -0.97 -16.10 12.44
CA TYR A 302 0.37 -15.71 12.01
C TYR A 302 1.03 -14.68 12.93
N LEU A 303 0.34 -13.59 13.29
CA LEU A 303 0.89 -12.57 14.18
C LEU A 303 1.30 -13.15 15.54
N ARG A 304 0.58 -14.16 16.04
CA ARG A 304 0.92 -14.89 17.26
C ARG A 304 2.21 -15.72 17.17
N THR A 305 2.71 -16.00 15.98
CA THR A 305 4.00 -16.70 15.77
C THR A 305 5.21 -15.77 15.81
N LEU A 306 5.00 -14.45 15.76
CA LEU A 306 6.09 -13.49 15.71
C LEU A 306 6.82 -13.41 17.06
N PRO A 307 8.11 -13.00 17.08
CA PRO A 307 8.77 -12.64 18.33
C PRO A 307 8.01 -11.51 19.04
N ALA A 308 7.81 -11.62 20.35
CA ALA A 308 7.31 -10.52 21.16
C ALA A 308 8.37 -9.42 21.21
N ILE A 309 7.99 -8.20 20.81
CA ILE A 309 8.87 -7.03 20.85
C ILE A 309 8.16 -6.00 21.71
N HIS A 310 8.75 -5.66 22.85
CA HIS A 310 8.24 -4.59 23.69
C HIS A 310 8.53 -3.23 23.04
N ASN A 311 7.49 -2.51 22.65
CA ASN A 311 7.63 -1.19 22.05
C ASN A 311 6.36 -0.36 22.27
N ALA A 312 6.34 0.36 23.40
CA ALA A 312 5.25 1.26 23.73
C ALA A 312 5.27 2.51 22.84
N THR A 313 4.09 2.96 22.48
CA THR A 313 3.82 4.16 21.69
C THR A 313 2.88 5.09 22.47
N PRO A 314 2.81 6.39 22.14
CA PRO A 314 1.89 7.32 22.83
C PRO A 314 0.42 6.86 22.82
N GLU A 315 0.06 6.01 21.87
CA GLU A 315 -1.24 5.43 21.61
C GLU A 315 -1.62 4.33 22.62
N ASP A 316 -0.66 3.87 23.42
CA ASP A 316 -0.87 2.92 24.52
C ASP A 316 -1.27 3.65 25.82
N GLY A 317 -1.28 4.98 25.81
CA GLY A 317 -1.71 5.82 26.93
C GLY A 317 -0.53 6.43 27.71
N PRO A 318 -0.76 6.91 28.95
CA PRO A 318 0.25 7.64 29.74
C PRO A 318 1.57 6.88 29.93
N GLU A 319 1.50 5.55 30.07
CA GLU A 319 2.67 4.68 30.20
C GLU A 319 3.50 4.66 28.91
N GLY A 320 2.85 4.59 27.74
CA GLY A 320 3.51 4.67 26.44
C GLY A 320 4.13 6.04 26.16
N VAL A 321 3.48 7.13 26.60
CA VAL A 321 4.05 8.48 26.54
C VAL A 321 5.33 8.59 27.38
N ALA A 322 5.34 8.04 28.60
CA ALA A 322 6.51 8.05 29.47
C ALA A 322 7.69 7.23 28.91
N ALA A 323 7.40 6.11 28.23
CA ALA A 323 8.42 5.28 27.59
C ALA A 323 9.11 5.99 26.41
N VAL A 324 8.35 6.77 25.61
CA VAL A 324 8.91 7.55 24.50
C VAL A 324 9.76 8.73 24.99
N ALA A 325 9.35 9.39 26.07
CA ALA A 325 10.07 10.55 26.62
C ALA A 325 11.47 10.24 27.20
N ASN A 326 11.77 8.95 27.44
CA ASN A 326 13.04 8.48 27.99
C ASN A 326 14.02 7.91 26.93
N ARG A 327 13.70 8.03 25.64
CA ARG A 327 14.60 7.70 24.51
C ARG A 327 15.29 8.94 23.97
#